data_AF-A0A396GPD5-F1
#
_entry.id   AF-A0A396GPD5-F1
#
_cell.length_a   1.000
_cell.length_b   1.000
_cell.length_c   1.000
_cell.angle_alpha   90.00
_cell.angle_beta   90.00
_cell.angle_gamma   90.00
#
_symmetry.space_group_name_H-M   'P 1'
#
loop_
_entity.id
_entity.type
_entity.pdbx_description
1 polymer ?
#
loop_
_entity_poly.entity_id
_entity_poly.type
_entity_poly.pdbx_seq_one_letter_code
_entity_poly.pdbx_strand_id
1 'polypeptide(L)'
;MQETFTSFEEYREIVKANAASLEHPRCLVDGNEMLRFHGTTIACSIGISGSSSLCTLDQCGLCQILRLGFSANRKLHGNAGVSTTSTCRKAIDSIICSKKPFMRKCVIVCRVIAGRINNPLQEIQEISDLGYDSLVKKLSCQLDIEELVVLNPRGVLPCFVVMYKL
;
A
#
# COMPACT_ATOMS: atom_id res chain seq x y z
N MET A 1 -7.09 -7.14 13.43
CA MET A 1 -7.05 -5.66 13.28
C MET A 1 -6.21 -5.00 14.37
N GLN A 2 -6.40 -5.31 15.66
CA GLN A 2 -5.55 -4.76 16.74
C GLN A 2 -4.06 -5.08 16.56
N GLU A 3 -3.73 -6.33 16.20
CA GLU A 3 -2.35 -6.75 15.90
C GLU A 3 -1.78 -6.03 14.67
N THR A 4 -2.60 -5.84 13.63
CA THR A 4 -2.21 -5.11 12.41
C THR A 4 -1.86 -3.66 12.71
N PHE A 5 -2.67 -2.99 13.53
CA PHE A 5 -2.40 -1.62 13.96
C PHE A 5 -1.12 -1.54 14.80
N THR A 6 -0.96 -2.44 15.76
CA THR A 6 0.25 -2.51 16.61
C THR A 6 1.50 -2.69 15.76
N SER A 7 1.48 -3.64 14.82
CA SER A 7 2.61 -3.89 13.91
C SER A 7 2.93 -2.70 12.99
N PHE A 8 1.91 -1.93 12.60
CA PHE A 8 2.09 -0.71 11.80
C PHE A 8 2.76 0.41 12.62
N GLU A 9 2.34 0.62 13.86
CA GLU A 9 2.93 1.60 14.76
C GLU A 9 4.37 1.21 15.16
N GLU A 10 4.62 -0.08 15.44
CA GLU A 10 5.98 -0.61 15.64
C GLU A 10 6.88 -0.35 14.43
N TYR A 11 6.36 -0.58 13.21
CA TYR A 11 7.12 -0.31 11.99
C TYR A 11 7.39 1.19 11.80
N ARG A 12 6.46 2.08 12.18
CA ARG A 12 6.73 3.54 12.19
C ARG A 12 7.93 3.87 13.07
N GLU A 13 7.98 3.34 14.29
CA GLU A 13 9.09 3.62 15.21
C GLU A 13 10.43 3.06 14.70
N ILE A 14 10.43 1.90 14.04
CA ILE A 14 11.63 1.36 13.36
C ILE A 14 12.12 2.33 12.27
N VAL A 15 11.22 2.83 11.42
CA VAL A 15 11.56 3.78 10.35
C VAL A 15 12.11 5.09 10.92
N LYS A 16 11.50 5.62 11.98
CA LYS A 16 11.97 6.83 12.67
C LYS A 16 13.37 6.64 13.25
N ALA A 17 13.62 5.51 13.91
CA ALA A 17 14.94 5.18 14.46
C ALA A 17 16.01 5.08 13.36
N ASN A 18 15.69 4.44 12.23
CA ASN A 18 16.61 4.30 11.10
C ASN A 18 16.89 5.62 10.34
N ALA A 19 15.99 6.61 10.47
CA ALA A 19 16.13 7.91 9.83
C ALA A 19 16.96 8.91 10.66
N ALA A 20 17.25 8.61 11.93
CA ALA A 20 17.97 9.51 12.84
C ALA A 20 19.40 9.82 12.38
N SER A 21 19.98 8.96 11.55
CA SER A 21 21.33 9.14 10.99
C SER A 21 21.38 9.93 9.68
N LEU A 22 20.24 10.21 9.01
CA LEU A 22 20.19 10.72 7.63
C LEU A 22 19.37 12.02 7.47
N GLU A 23 18.96 12.66 8.58
CA GLU A 23 18.23 13.95 8.61
C GLU A 23 17.08 14.10 7.60
N HIS A 24 16.24 13.07 7.40
CA HIS A 24 15.01 13.23 6.61
C HIS A 24 13.85 13.66 7.53
N PRO A 25 13.45 14.95 7.58
CA PRO A 25 12.66 15.49 8.70
C PRO A 25 11.30 14.79 8.87
N ARG A 26 10.64 14.45 7.76
CA ARG A 26 9.39 13.70 7.81
C ARG A 26 9.56 12.27 8.32
N CYS A 27 10.65 11.59 7.97
CA CYS A 27 10.91 10.24 8.45
C CYS A 27 11.10 10.22 9.97
N LEU A 28 11.74 11.26 10.53
CA LEU A 28 11.97 11.41 11.96
C LEU A 28 10.69 11.67 12.76
N VAL A 29 9.78 12.46 12.19
CA VAL A 29 8.56 12.89 12.89
C VAL A 29 7.48 11.80 12.82
N ASP A 30 7.14 11.32 11.63
CA ASP A 30 5.98 10.46 11.41
C ASP A 30 6.29 9.20 10.56
N GLY A 31 7.56 8.93 10.28
CA GLY A 31 7.95 7.85 9.38
C GLY A 31 7.66 8.15 7.90
N ASN A 32 7.53 9.44 7.55
CA ASN A 32 7.11 9.91 6.23
C ASN A 32 5.74 9.35 5.86
N GLU A 33 4.77 9.54 6.77
CA GLU A 33 3.44 8.95 6.62
C GLU A 33 2.66 9.60 5.47
N MET A 34 2.00 8.79 4.65
CA MET A 34 1.21 9.25 3.51
C MET A 34 -0.13 8.55 3.48
N LEU A 35 -1.15 9.27 3.02
CA LEU A 35 -2.41 8.66 2.61
C LEU A 35 -2.27 8.16 1.17
N ARG A 36 -2.57 6.88 0.94
CA ARG A 36 -2.43 6.23 -0.37
C ARG A 36 -3.63 5.34 -0.69
N PHE A 37 -3.80 5.00 -1.96
CA PHE A 37 -4.88 4.12 -2.43
C PHE A 37 -4.35 2.78 -2.93
N HIS A 38 -5.03 1.70 -2.55
CA HIS A 38 -4.78 0.35 -3.06
C HIS A 38 -6.02 -0.22 -3.71
N GLY A 39 -5.91 -0.68 -4.95
CA GLY A 39 -7.02 -1.30 -5.69
C GLY A 39 -7.06 -2.79 -5.45
N THR A 40 -8.23 -3.34 -5.13
CA THR A 40 -8.40 -4.78 -4.94
C THR A 40 -9.77 -5.27 -5.36
N THR A 41 -9.98 -6.58 -5.32
CA THR A 41 -11.21 -7.24 -5.76
C THR A 41 -12.08 -7.72 -4.61
N ILE A 42 -13.37 -7.83 -4.88
CA ILE A 42 -14.38 -8.42 -4.00
C ILE A 42 -15.01 -9.60 -4.73
N ALA A 43 -14.98 -10.78 -4.09
CA ALA A 43 -15.55 -12.03 -4.59
C ALA A 43 -16.71 -12.56 -3.75
N CYS A 44 -17.22 -11.76 -2.81
CA CYS A 44 -18.33 -12.12 -1.92
C CYS A 44 -19.39 -11.02 -1.87
N SER A 45 -20.34 -11.12 -0.95
CA SER A 45 -21.45 -10.18 -0.79
C SER A 45 -21.16 -8.94 0.07
N ILE A 46 -19.92 -8.75 0.55
CA ILE A 46 -19.57 -7.56 1.36
C ILE A 46 -19.93 -6.25 0.62
N GLY A 47 -20.56 -5.32 1.33
CA GLY A 47 -21.09 -4.07 0.80
C GLY A 47 -22.41 -4.19 0.01
N ILE A 48 -22.95 -5.40 -0.19
CA ILE A 48 -24.28 -5.61 -0.77
C ILE A 48 -25.30 -5.65 0.37
N SER A 49 -26.38 -4.88 0.24
CA SER A 49 -27.49 -4.85 1.22
C SER A 49 -27.04 -4.66 2.67
N GLY A 50 -25.97 -3.88 2.90
CA GLY A 50 -25.42 -3.62 4.23
C GLY A 50 -24.56 -4.74 4.82
N SER A 51 -24.28 -5.81 4.07
CA SER A 51 -23.41 -6.90 4.53
C SER A 51 -21.99 -6.41 4.81
N SER A 52 -21.49 -6.65 6.01
CA SER A 52 -20.12 -6.34 6.44
C SER A 52 -19.28 -7.58 6.75
N SER A 53 -19.85 -8.78 6.58
CA SER A 53 -19.20 -10.04 6.91
C SER A 53 -18.05 -10.36 5.96
N LEU A 54 -16.88 -10.66 6.54
CA LEU A 54 -15.70 -11.07 5.79
C LEU A 54 -15.78 -12.55 5.42
N CYS A 55 -15.50 -12.89 4.16
CA CYS A 55 -15.41 -14.29 3.73
C CYS A 55 -14.01 -14.87 3.94
N THR A 56 -13.85 -16.17 3.65
CA THR A 56 -12.57 -16.93 3.65
C THR A 56 -12.02 -17.17 2.24
N LEU A 57 -12.68 -16.66 1.19
CA LEU A 57 -12.32 -16.96 -0.20
C LEU A 57 -10.97 -16.35 -0.57
N ASP A 58 -10.05 -17.15 -1.09
CA ASP A 58 -8.70 -16.70 -1.51
C ASP A 58 -8.76 -15.68 -2.66
N GLN A 59 -9.77 -15.79 -3.52
CA GLN A 59 -10.01 -14.85 -4.61
C GLN A 59 -10.58 -13.50 -4.15
N CYS A 60 -11.00 -13.35 -2.89
CA CYS A 60 -11.56 -12.10 -2.37
C CYS A 60 -10.46 -11.22 -1.76
N GLY A 61 -9.78 -10.44 -2.60
CA GLY A 61 -8.64 -9.61 -2.18
C GLY A 61 -8.96 -8.68 -1.00
N LEU A 62 -10.15 -8.07 -0.97
CA LEU A 62 -10.58 -7.23 0.14
C LEU A 62 -10.62 -8.00 1.47
N CYS A 63 -11.30 -9.15 1.51
CA CYS A 63 -11.46 -9.91 2.75
C CYS A 63 -10.13 -10.50 3.22
N GLN A 64 -9.26 -10.90 2.29
CA GLN A 64 -7.90 -11.35 2.62
C GLN A 64 -7.09 -10.24 3.29
N ILE A 65 -7.09 -9.03 2.72
CA ILE A 65 -6.38 -7.87 3.29
C ILE A 65 -6.95 -7.49 4.67
N LEU A 66 -8.27 -7.45 4.83
CA LEU A 66 -8.88 -7.07 6.11
C LEU A 66 -8.67 -8.10 7.23
N ARG A 67 -8.52 -9.39 6.88
CA ARG A 67 -8.29 -10.46 7.86
C ARG A 67 -6.83 -10.68 8.19
N LEU A 68 -5.99 -10.72 7.15
CA LEU A 68 -4.59 -11.15 7.24
C LEU A 68 -3.59 -10.01 7.09
N GLY A 69 -4.05 -8.82 6.70
CA GLY A 69 -3.19 -7.70 6.33
C GLY A 69 -2.69 -7.79 4.89
N PHE A 70 -1.83 -6.84 4.52
CA PHE A 70 -1.17 -6.86 3.22
C PHE A 70 -0.07 -7.93 3.19
N SER A 71 0.12 -8.54 2.02
CA SER A 71 1.23 -9.43 1.74
C SER A 71 2.09 -8.85 0.62
N ALA A 72 3.40 -9.11 0.66
CA ALA A 72 4.32 -8.64 -0.35
C ALA A 72 4.00 -9.32 -1.70
N ASN A 73 3.69 -8.51 -2.71
CA ASN A 73 3.38 -9.03 -4.04
C ASN A 73 4.66 -9.50 -4.73
N ARG A 74 4.81 -10.81 -4.90
CA ARG A 74 5.97 -11.41 -5.61
C ARG A 74 5.91 -11.25 -7.14
N LYS A 75 4.84 -10.69 -7.70
CA LYS A 75 4.60 -10.63 -9.15
C LYS A 75 5.06 -9.32 -9.82
N LEU A 76 5.58 -8.36 -9.08
CA LEU A 76 6.06 -7.08 -9.62
C LEU A 76 7.59 -7.07 -9.76
N HIS A 77 8.08 -7.36 -10.97
CA HIS A 77 9.44 -7.06 -11.45
C HIS A 77 10.56 -7.09 -10.38
N GLY A 78 10.72 -8.24 -9.71
CA GLY A 78 11.86 -8.49 -8.81
C GLY A 78 11.79 -7.90 -7.41
N ASN A 79 10.99 -6.85 -7.15
CA ASN A 79 10.92 -6.20 -5.85
C ASN A 79 9.59 -6.52 -5.15
N ALA A 80 9.64 -7.45 -4.20
CA ALA A 80 8.49 -7.85 -3.40
C ALA A 80 8.05 -6.69 -2.49
N GLY A 81 6.78 -6.29 -2.58
CA GLY A 81 6.24 -5.22 -1.75
C GLY A 81 4.75 -4.97 -1.99
N VAL A 82 4.22 -3.94 -1.34
CA VAL A 82 2.82 -3.51 -1.47
C VAL A 82 2.76 -2.27 -2.36
N SER A 83 2.11 -2.41 -3.51
CA SER A 83 1.93 -1.28 -4.43
C SER A 83 0.75 -0.40 -4.00
N THR A 84 0.99 0.90 -3.94
CA THR A 84 -0.01 1.92 -3.62
C THR A 84 0.08 3.09 -4.59
N THR A 85 -1.02 3.81 -4.77
CA THR A 85 -1.16 4.88 -5.76
C THR A 85 -1.60 6.19 -5.10
N SER A 86 -1.31 7.33 -5.74
CA SER A 86 -1.73 8.65 -5.25
C SER A 86 -3.20 8.96 -5.50
N THR A 87 -3.87 8.24 -6.42
CA THR A 87 -5.27 8.47 -6.78
C THR A 87 -6.09 7.19 -6.82
N CYS A 88 -7.37 7.28 -6.45
CA CYS A 88 -8.29 6.14 -6.50
C CYS A 88 -8.50 5.60 -7.92
N ARG A 89 -8.52 6.47 -8.95
CA ARG A 89 -8.63 6.08 -10.36
C ARG A 89 -7.50 5.13 -10.75
N LYS A 90 -6.25 5.53 -10.45
CA LYS A 90 -5.08 4.72 -10.75
C LYS A 90 -5.09 3.39 -10.01
N ALA A 91 -5.55 3.39 -8.74
CA ALA A 91 -5.75 2.17 -7.98
C ALA A 91 -6.69 1.20 -8.70
N ILE A 92 -7.85 1.67 -9.19
CA ILE A 92 -8.84 0.85 -9.92
C ILE A 92 -8.30 0.32 -11.25
N ASP A 93 -7.58 1.18 -11.99
CA ASP A 93 -7.01 0.84 -13.29
C ASP A 93 -5.91 -0.23 -13.16
N SER A 94 -5.21 -0.26 -12.02
CA SER A 94 -4.20 -1.28 -11.73
C SER A 94 -4.76 -2.68 -11.46
N ILE A 95 -6.07 -2.80 -11.21
CA ILE A 95 -6.71 -4.09 -10.92
C ILE A 95 -6.86 -4.88 -12.22
N ILE A 96 -6.02 -5.90 -12.37
CA ILE A 96 -6.13 -6.91 -13.43
C ILE A 96 -7.24 -7.90 -13.05
N CYS A 97 -8.47 -7.65 -13.50
CA CYS A 97 -9.53 -8.64 -13.42
C CYS A 97 -9.37 -9.66 -14.56
N SER A 98 -9.24 -10.95 -14.22
CA SER A 98 -9.66 -11.99 -15.17
C SER A 98 -11.14 -11.74 -15.49
N LYS A 99 -11.59 -12.04 -16.72
CA LYS A 99 -12.97 -11.83 -17.22
C LYS A 99 -14.02 -12.70 -16.48
N LYS A 100 -13.96 -12.76 -15.15
CA LYS A 100 -14.90 -13.47 -14.29
C LYS A 100 -16.08 -12.54 -14.00
N PRO A 101 -17.30 -12.94 -14.38
CA PRO A 101 -18.47 -12.04 -14.39
C PRO A 101 -18.93 -11.54 -13.01
N PHE A 102 -18.38 -12.06 -11.90
CA PHE A 102 -18.85 -11.74 -10.54
C PHE A 102 -17.85 -10.99 -9.66
N MET A 103 -16.67 -10.62 -10.20
CA MET A 103 -15.64 -9.93 -9.42
C MET A 103 -15.87 -8.42 -9.43
N ARG A 104 -16.21 -7.84 -8.28
CA ARG A 104 -16.32 -6.39 -8.11
C ARG A 104 -14.96 -5.78 -7.78
N LYS A 105 -14.76 -4.52 -8.16
CA LYS A 105 -13.57 -3.73 -7.81
C LYS A 105 -13.88 -2.83 -6.61
N CYS A 106 -12.89 -2.61 -5.76
CA CYS A 106 -12.96 -1.61 -4.69
C CYS A 106 -11.58 -0.98 -4.48
N VAL A 107 -11.58 0.12 -3.74
CA VAL A 107 -10.35 0.83 -3.36
C VAL A 107 -10.27 0.87 -1.84
N ILE A 108 -9.08 0.63 -1.31
CA ILE A 108 -8.76 0.80 0.10
C ILE A 108 -7.94 2.08 0.24
N VAL A 109 -8.40 2.99 1.09
CA VAL A 109 -7.61 4.14 1.57
C VAL A 109 -6.71 3.63 2.69
N CYS A 110 -5.41 3.82 2.55
CA CYS A 110 -4.40 3.29 3.45
C CYS A 110 -3.58 4.43 4.06
N ARG A 111 -3.25 4.30 5.34
CA ARG A 111 -2.09 5.01 5.93
C ARG A 111 -0.84 4.21 5.57
N VAL A 112 0.19 4.91 5.10
CA VAL A 112 1.43 4.29 4.61
C VAL A 112 2.61 4.96 5.27
N ILE A 113 3.44 4.18 5.95
CA ILE A 113 4.78 4.62 6.37
C ILE A 113 5.70 4.46 5.16
N ALA A 114 5.93 5.55 4.44
CA ALA A 114 6.76 5.49 3.23
C ALA A 114 8.25 5.38 3.56
N GLY A 115 8.66 5.87 4.73
CA GLY A 115 10.05 5.94 5.17
C GLY A 115 10.95 6.61 4.12
N ARG A 116 12.16 6.09 3.99
CA ARG A 116 13.11 6.54 2.98
C ARG A 116 12.72 5.96 1.63
N ILE A 117 12.51 6.85 0.66
CA ILE A 117 12.03 6.49 -0.67
C ILE A 117 13.21 6.50 -1.63
N ASN A 118 13.49 5.36 -2.26
CA ASN A 118 14.39 5.33 -3.42
C ASN A 118 13.64 5.83 -4.65
N ASN A 119 14.20 6.81 -5.36
CA ASN A 119 13.71 7.22 -6.65
C ASN A 119 14.69 6.78 -7.75
N PRO A 120 14.58 5.54 -8.27
CA PRO A 120 15.48 5.05 -9.32
C PRO A 120 15.34 5.83 -10.64
N LEU A 121 14.33 6.69 -10.78
CA LEU A 121 14.11 7.54 -11.95
C LEU A 121 14.91 8.86 -11.89
N GLN A 122 15.41 9.23 -10.71
CA GLN A 122 16.38 10.30 -10.50
C GLN A 122 17.70 9.64 -10.15
N GLU A 123 18.38 9.09 -11.17
CA GLU A 123 19.76 8.63 -11.05
C GLU A 123 20.62 9.80 -10.57
N ILE A 124 20.90 9.86 -9.27
CA ILE A 124 22.08 10.40 -8.57
C ILE A 124 21.72 10.33 -7.09
N GLN A 125 22.17 9.29 -6.37
CA GLN A 125 22.72 9.45 -5.03
C GLN A 125 23.40 8.18 -4.53
N GLU A 126 24.51 8.43 -3.85
CA GLU A 126 25.38 7.47 -3.18
C GLU A 126 24.56 6.51 -2.33
N ILE A 127 24.85 5.22 -2.51
CA ILE A 127 24.23 4.13 -1.77
C ILE A 127 24.62 4.31 -0.30
N SER A 128 23.73 4.91 0.48
CA SER A 128 23.78 4.78 1.94
C SER A 128 23.49 3.31 2.27
N ASP A 129 24.40 2.67 3.01
CA ASP A 129 24.32 1.26 3.43
C ASP A 129 23.06 0.89 4.22
N LEU A 130 22.22 1.86 4.59
CA LEU A 130 21.05 1.68 5.46
C LEU A 130 19.75 1.27 4.73
N GLY A 131 19.79 1.03 3.42
CA GLY A 131 18.65 0.56 2.63
C GLY A 131 17.47 1.56 2.55
N TYR A 132 16.47 1.22 1.73
CA TYR A 132 15.26 2.03 1.54
C TYR A 132 14.02 1.30 2.09
N ASP A 133 12.99 2.06 2.45
CA ASP A 133 11.73 1.53 2.97
C ASP A 133 10.68 1.39 1.87
N SER A 134 10.74 2.27 0.86
CA SER A 134 9.87 2.27 -0.30
C SER A 134 10.60 2.63 -1.60
N LEU A 135 9.99 2.28 -2.74
CA LEU A 135 10.51 2.56 -4.08
C LEU A 135 9.47 3.31 -4.92
N VAL A 136 9.91 4.35 -5.61
CA VAL A 136 9.10 4.99 -6.66
C VAL A 136 9.01 4.05 -7.85
N LYS A 137 7.78 3.67 -8.21
CA LYS A 137 7.51 2.90 -9.43
C LYS A 137 7.13 3.80 -10.61
N LYS A 138 6.45 4.91 -10.33
CA LYS A 138 6.04 5.86 -11.36
C LYS A 138 5.85 7.26 -10.76
N LEU A 139 6.32 8.27 -11.49
CA LEU A 139 6.03 9.68 -11.24
C LEU A 139 4.91 10.17 -12.17
N SER A 140 4.14 11.13 -11.69
CA SER A 140 3.17 11.87 -12.49
C SER A 140 3.89 12.83 -13.45
N CYS A 141 3.14 13.46 -14.37
CA CYS A 141 3.66 14.52 -15.23
C CYS A 141 4.18 15.75 -14.44
N GLN A 142 3.73 15.91 -13.19
CA GLN A 142 4.15 16.98 -12.28
C GLN A 142 5.29 16.55 -11.34
N LEU A 143 5.90 15.38 -11.59
CA LEU A 143 6.97 14.78 -10.78
C LEU A 143 6.54 14.34 -9.36
N ASP A 144 5.25 14.29 -9.08
CA ASP A 144 4.72 13.70 -7.85
C ASP A 144 4.77 12.16 -7.90
N ILE A 145 4.90 11.52 -6.73
CA ILE A 145 4.90 10.06 -6.62
C ILE A 145 3.51 9.49 -6.93
N GLU A 146 3.32 9.04 -8.17
CA GLU A 146 2.07 8.42 -8.62
C GLU A 146 1.94 6.98 -8.07
N GLU A 147 2.96 6.15 -8.26
CA GLU A 147 3.00 4.75 -7.79
C GLU A 147 4.20 4.53 -6.86
N LEU A 148 3.93 3.97 -5.69
CA LEU A 148 4.90 3.68 -4.64
C LEU A 148 4.80 2.21 -4.27
N VAL A 149 5.95 1.53 -4.13
CA VAL A 149 6.03 0.16 -3.61
C VAL A 149 6.65 0.20 -2.23
N VAL A 150 5.89 -0.18 -1.21
CA VAL A 150 6.37 -0.27 0.18
C VAL A 150 6.95 -1.66 0.39
N LEU A 151 8.21 -1.76 0.81
CA LEU A 151 8.92 -3.04 0.85
C LEU A 151 8.48 -3.92 2.02
N ASN A 152 8.10 -3.32 3.14
CA ASN A 152 7.54 -4.03 4.29
C ASN A 152 6.01 -3.87 4.34
N PRO A 153 5.22 -4.95 4.21
CA PRO A 153 3.76 -4.86 4.28
C PRO A 153 3.20 -4.28 5.59
N ARG A 154 3.97 -4.35 6.70
CA ARG A 154 3.59 -3.74 7.97
C ARG A 154 3.49 -2.22 7.88
N GLY A 155 4.17 -1.60 6.90
CA GLY A 155 4.07 -0.17 6.64
C GLY A 155 2.80 0.26 5.91
N VAL A 156 1.84 -0.63 5.68
CA VAL A 156 0.56 -0.30 5.01
C VAL A 156 -0.61 -0.74 5.88
N LEU A 157 -1.38 0.24 6.36
CA LEU A 157 -2.56 0.02 7.19
C LEU A 157 -3.84 0.33 6.40
N PRO A 158 -4.76 -0.64 6.20
CA PRO A 158 -6.05 -0.36 5.60
C PRO A 158 -6.92 0.45 6.57
N CYS A 159 -7.45 1.60 6.14
CA CYS A 159 -8.24 2.48 6.99
C CYS A 159 -9.70 2.55 6.56
N PHE A 160 -9.94 2.75 5.25
CA PHE A 160 -11.29 2.87 4.72
C PHE A 160 -11.44 2.07 3.44
N VAL A 161 -12.61 1.47 3.24
CA VAL A 161 -12.96 0.76 2.00
C VAL A 161 -13.97 1.59 1.24
N VAL A 162 -13.62 1.95 0.01
CA VAL A 162 -14.47 2.68 -0.93
C VAL A 162 -14.99 1.69 -1.97
N MET A 163 -16.31 1.51 -1.97
CA MET A 163 -17.02 0.68 -2.95
C MET A 163 -17.85 1.60 -3.84
N TYR A 164 -17.62 1.50 -5.14
CA TYR A 164 -18.39 2.25 -6.13
C TYR A 164 -19.63 1.44 -6.52
N LYS A 165 -20.78 2.12 -6.59
CA LYS A 165 -21.88 1.62 -7.41
C LYS A 165 -21.54 1.98 -8.85
N LEU A 166 -21.32 0.96 -9.67
CA LEU A 166 -21.31 1.13 -11.13
C LEU A 166 -22.75 1.25 -11.62
#